data_AF-A0A2E2Y939-F1
#
_entry.id   AF-A0A2E2Y939-F1
#
_cell.length_a   1.000
_cell.length_b   1.000
_cell.length_c   1.000
_cell.angle_alpha   90.00
_cell.angle_beta   90.00
_cell.angle_gamma   90.00
#
_symmetry.space_group_name_H-M   'P 1'
#
loop_
_entity.id
_entity.type
_entity.pdbx_description
1 polymer ?
#
loop_
_entity_poly.entity_id
_entity_poly.type
_entity_poly.pdbx_seq_one_letter_code
_entity_poly.pdbx_strand_id
1 'polypeptide(L)'
;MSENKTNTPQGDSDEKAGNNNKNRNRNRNRNRKPKENNSESDAGKTPIKSEGESQNNRKKHNNKNRNRNRQKGPIKDVKASPLSDEQSKILEEQSLLFNENIKPGEIQANTADVLKKPVIGITCGDLNGIGFELIIKTLENKEVLDLCTPVVFSSSKVASYHKNALDKRDFNFFICNSIDDIREKKLNLLNSWEDNVELNLGIPTDVSGAYALKSIDAAISAAKANKIDAILTAPINKHNISQSLEGFKGHTGYLSEAFNDNVLMILSSEELKVATVTGHVPISKVSESLSKENITRSIELLAHSLKRDFRILNPSIAVLGLNPHAGEMGTIGVEEEEIIKPAIESANNIQAIVRGPFPADGFFGQGYDTKFDAVLGMYHDQVLVPFKALAMGKGTNFTSGLSVVRTSPDHGTAMHLAGKNEASENSFRSALFTAIDVVNNQKTFDEMTANPIKKQNDKH
;
A
#
# COMPACT_ATOMS: atom_id res chain seq x y z
N MET A 1 -36.39 -47.09 -21.85
CA MET A 1 -37.48 -47.25 -22.84
C MET A 1 -37.78 -45.88 -23.44
N SER A 2 -37.91 -45.86 -24.76
CA SER A 2 -38.41 -44.80 -25.66
C SER A 2 -37.68 -43.45 -25.73
N GLU A 3 -36.88 -43.37 -26.79
CA GLU A 3 -36.40 -42.21 -27.55
C GLU A 3 -37.54 -41.30 -28.02
N ASN A 4 -37.22 -40.04 -28.33
CA ASN A 4 -38.00 -39.29 -29.31
C ASN A 4 -37.10 -38.56 -30.32
N LYS A 5 -37.44 -38.77 -31.59
CA LYS A 5 -36.66 -38.46 -32.79
C LYS A 5 -36.88 -37.03 -33.29
N THR A 6 -35.85 -36.61 -34.01
CA THR A 6 -35.71 -35.55 -35.00
C THR A 6 -36.85 -35.43 -36.02
N ASN A 7 -37.11 -34.21 -36.53
CA ASN A 7 -36.91 -33.86 -37.95
C ASN A 7 -37.31 -32.40 -38.28
N THR A 8 -36.40 -31.74 -39.00
CA THR A 8 -36.61 -30.56 -39.86
C THR A 8 -37.28 -30.98 -41.19
N PRO A 9 -37.85 -30.06 -42.00
CA PRO A 9 -37.11 -29.64 -43.21
C PRO A 9 -37.35 -28.18 -43.72
N GLN A 10 -36.34 -27.67 -44.47
CA GLN A 10 -36.29 -26.78 -45.68
C GLN A 10 -37.35 -25.67 -45.88
N GLY A 11 -37.00 -24.40 -46.17
CA GLY A 11 -36.41 -23.86 -47.43
C GLY A 11 -37.57 -23.49 -48.39
N ASP A 12 -37.77 -22.30 -49.00
CA ASP A 12 -36.93 -21.22 -49.53
C ASP A 12 -37.75 -19.91 -49.57
N SER A 13 -37.09 -18.74 -49.57
CA SER A 13 -37.38 -17.66 -50.54
C SER A 13 -36.36 -16.53 -50.50
N ASP A 14 -35.96 -16.13 -51.70
CA ASP A 14 -35.10 -15.01 -52.09
C ASP A 14 -35.60 -13.65 -51.57
N GLU A 15 -34.67 -12.74 -51.21
CA GLU A 15 -34.46 -11.48 -51.96
C GLU A 15 -33.48 -10.51 -51.27
N LYS A 16 -32.53 -10.03 -52.10
CA LYS A 16 -31.99 -8.67 -52.18
C LYS A 16 -30.97 -8.18 -51.14
N ALA A 17 -29.72 -8.31 -51.55
CA ALA A 17 -28.60 -7.46 -51.19
C ALA A 17 -28.86 -5.98 -51.52
N GLY A 18 -28.77 -5.11 -50.51
CA GLY A 18 -28.76 -3.66 -50.62
C GLY A 18 -27.46 -3.10 -50.05
N ASN A 19 -26.45 -3.00 -50.91
CA ASN A 19 -25.14 -2.42 -50.61
C ASN A 19 -25.25 -0.88 -50.76
N ASN A 20 -25.11 -0.12 -49.67
CA ASN A 20 -25.18 1.34 -49.70
C ASN A 20 -24.15 1.94 -48.72
N ASN A 21 -22.86 1.91 -49.11
CA ASN A 21 -21.81 2.65 -48.40
C ASN A 21 -21.43 3.89 -49.21
N LYS A 22 -22.00 5.04 -48.82
CA LYS A 22 -21.69 6.35 -49.41
C LYS A 22 -20.43 6.94 -48.77
N ASN A 23 -19.40 7.06 -49.62
CA ASN A 23 -18.41 8.14 -49.69
C ASN A 23 -18.57 9.29 -48.68
N ARG A 24 -17.60 9.43 -47.78
CA ARG A 24 -17.10 10.74 -47.34
C ARG A 24 -15.57 10.78 -47.32
N ASN A 25 -15.05 11.29 -48.43
CA ASN A 25 -13.74 11.94 -48.57
C ASN A 25 -13.51 12.95 -47.43
N ARG A 26 -12.43 12.79 -46.65
CA ARG A 26 -11.65 13.92 -46.12
C ARG A 26 -10.16 13.62 -46.19
N ASN A 27 -9.62 14.11 -47.29
CA ASN A 27 -8.22 14.26 -47.63
C ASN A 27 -7.57 15.33 -46.71
N ARG A 28 -6.56 14.98 -45.90
CA ARG A 28 -5.56 15.92 -45.38
C ARG A 28 -4.22 15.21 -45.22
N ASN A 29 -3.46 15.21 -46.31
CA ASN A 29 -2.02 15.03 -46.29
C ASN A 29 -1.39 16.42 -46.52
N ARG A 30 -0.58 16.92 -45.59
CA ARG A 30 0.42 17.98 -45.83
C ARG A 30 1.47 17.95 -44.72
N ASN A 31 2.47 17.10 -44.95
CA ASN A 31 3.82 17.29 -44.48
C ASN A 31 4.44 18.44 -45.30
N ARG A 32 5.09 19.44 -44.67
CA ARG A 32 6.13 20.30 -45.29
C ARG A 32 6.83 21.19 -44.26
N LYS A 33 8.04 20.76 -43.84
CA LYS A 33 9.23 21.64 -43.78
C LYS A 33 9.61 22.07 -45.20
N PRO A 34 10.29 23.21 -45.37
CA PRO A 34 11.64 23.22 -45.96
C PRO A 34 12.62 24.13 -45.19
N LYS A 35 13.82 23.63 -44.84
CA LYS A 35 15.16 23.86 -45.46
C LYS A 35 15.66 25.32 -45.36
N GLU A 36 16.59 25.61 -44.46
CA GLU A 36 18.08 25.59 -44.64
C GLU A 36 18.60 26.61 -45.67
N ASN A 37 19.33 27.62 -45.18
CA ASN A 37 20.66 27.95 -45.70
C ASN A 37 21.45 28.83 -44.71
N ASN A 38 22.75 28.53 -44.61
CA ASN A 38 23.78 29.05 -43.72
C ASN A 38 24.07 30.55 -43.89
N SER A 39 24.46 31.20 -42.79
CA SER A 39 25.68 32.02 -42.72
C SER A 39 26.05 32.35 -41.27
N GLU A 40 27.35 32.34 -41.01
CA GLU A 40 28.02 32.54 -39.73
C GLU A 40 27.97 33.99 -39.21
N SER A 41 28.35 34.15 -37.92
CA SER A 41 28.70 35.39 -37.21
C SER A 41 27.52 36.33 -36.89
N ASP A 42 27.43 37.05 -35.78
CA ASP A 42 28.43 37.50 -34.82
C ASP A 42 27.70 37.78 -33.49
N ALA A 43 28.23 37.23 -32.40
CA ALA A 43 27.69 37.44 -31.08
C ALA A 43 28.25 38.75 -30.52
N GLY A 44 27.42 39.80 -30.53
CA GLY A 44 27.71 41.07 -29.86
C GLY A 44 27.81 40.91 -28.34
N LYS A 45 28.99 40.53 -27.86
CA LYS A 45 29.50 40.83 -26.52
C LYS A 45 30.83 41.56 -26.67
N THR A 46 30.76 42.87 -26.84
CA THR A 46 31.93 43.75 -26.88
C THR A 46 32.45 44.01 -25.45
N PRO A 47 33.76 44.23 -25.27
CA PRO A 47 34.53 43.61 -24.20
C PRO A 47 35.11 44.63 -23.22
N ILE A 48 35.57 44.15 -22.05
CA ILE A 48 36.58 44.86 -21.26
C ILE A 48 37.57 43.83 -20.75
N LYS A 49 38.78 43.79 -21.34
CA LYS A 49 39.97 43.26 -20.67
C LYS A 49 41.24 43.92 -21.24
N SER A 50 42.25 43.90 -20.38
CA SER A 50 43.64 44.34 -20.57
C SER A 50 43.82 45.85 -20.32
N GLU A 51 44.77 46.34 -19.54
CA GLU A 51 46.03 45.80 -19.02
C GLU A 51 46.34 46.46 -17.67
N GLY A 52 47.06 45.73 -16.81
CA GLY A 52 47.89 46.33 -15.78
C GLY A 52 49.32 45.89 -16.03
N GLU A 53 50.16 46.78 -16.52
CA GLU A 53 51.60 46.72 -16.30
C GLU A 53 52.22 48.13 -16.40
N SER A 54 53.27 48.28 -15.61
CA SER A 54 53.91 49.51 -15.17
C SER A 54 54.46 50.41 -16.28
N GLN A 55 54.26 51.73 -16.17
CA GLN A 55 55.27 52.70 -16.60
C GLN A 55 55.50 53.79 -15.54
N ASN A 56 56.70 53.72 -14.97
CA ASN A 56 57.42 54.87 -14.45
C ASN A 56 57.45 55.98 -15.50
N ASN A 57 56.98 57.18 -15.17
CA ASN A 57 57.74 58.37 -15.54
C ASN A 57 57.45 59.55 -14.61
N ARG A 58 58.48 59.84 -13.82
CA ARG A 58 58.66 61.07 -13.05
C ARG A 58 58.53 62.28 -13.98
N LYS A 59 57.83 63.32 -13.53
CA LYS A 59 58.42 64.67 -13.46
C LYS A 59 57.69 65.57 -12.47
N LYS A 60 58.51 66.10 -11.57
CA LYS A 60 58.23 67.09 -10.54
C LYS A 60 57.73 68.39 -11.18
N HIS A 61 56.77 69.05 -10.55
CA HIS A 61 57.02 70.40 -10.03
C HIS A 61 56.01 70.82 -8.94
N ASN A 62 56.58 71.00 -7.75
CA ASN A 62 56.26 71.90 -6.65
C ASN A 62 54.89 72.59 -6.63
N ASN A 63 54.15 72.33 -5.53
CA ASN A 63 53.60 73.45 -4.78
C ASN A 63 53.63 73.19 -3.27
N LYS A 64 54.51 73.96 -2.62
CA LYS A 64 54.30 74.70 -1.37
C LYS A 64 53.60 74.00 -0.20
N ASN A 65 54.35 74.05 0.89
CA ASN A 65 54.00 74.68 2.16
C ASN A 65 53.64 73.79 3.36
N ARG A 66 54.48 74.03 4.37
CA ARG A 66 54.20 74.02 5.82
C ARG A 66 54.30 72.66 6.51
N ASN A 67 55.55 72.37 6.84
CA ASN A 67 55.95 71.95 8.18
C ASN A 67 55.10 72.70 9.24
N ARG A 68 54.22 71.97 9.92
CA ARG A 68 53.73 72.36 11.24
C ARG A 68 54.07 71.22 12.19
N ASN A 69 55.09 71.47 13.01
CA ASN A 69 55.19 70.94 14.35
C ASN A 69 53.79 71.02 14.99
N ARG A 70 53.07 69.91 15.10
CA ARG A 70 52.04 69.74 16.13
C ARG A 70 52.62 68.80 17.16
N GLN A 71 53.08 69.43 18.25
CA GLN A 71 53.27 68.82 19.56
C GLN A 71 52.19 67.75 19.79
N LYS A 72 52.58 66.54 20.21
CA LYS A 72 51.65 65.51 20.70
C LYS A 72 50.78 66.17 21.76
N GLY A 73 49.51 66.40 21.44
CA GLY A 73 48.51 66.76 22.43
C GLY A 73 48.47 65.67 23.51
N PRO A 74 48.10 66.00 24.76
CA PRO A 74 48.03 65.02 25.83
C PRO A 74 47.16 63.84 25.39
N ILE A 75 47.65 62.62 25.61
CA ILE A 75 46.86 61.39 25.40
C ILE A 75 45.61 61.57 26.26
N LYS A 76 44.46 61.77 25.63
CA LYS A 76 43.19 61.73 26.34
C LYS A 76 42.96 60.27 26.68
N ASP A 77 43.06 59.94 27.97
CA ASP A 77 42.49 58.70 28.50
C ASP A 77 40.97 58.80 28.33
N VAL A 78 40.48 58.26 27.22
CA VAL A 78 39.04 58.08 27.01
C VAL A 78 38.63 56.88 27.85
N LYS A 79 38.26 57.13 29.11
CA LYS A 79 37.66 56.11 29.96
C LYS A 79 36.23 55.87 29.47
N ALA A 80 35.93 54.62 29.13
CA ALA A 80 34.57 54.21 28.79
C ALA A 80 33.64 54.50 29.98
N SER A 81 32.42 54.95 29.68
CA SER A 81 31.36 55.03 30.67
C SER A 81 31.14 53.64 31.27
N PRO A 82 31.02 53.49 32.60
CA PRO A 82 30.72 52.20 33.20
C PRO A 82 29.39 51.68 32.67
N LEU A 83 29.31 50.38 32.38
CA LEU A 83 28.05 49.70 32.09
C LEU A 83 27.10 49.89 33.27
N SER A 84 25.80 50.03 33.01
CA SER A 84 24.83 50.03 34.10
C SER A 84 24.84 48.67 34.81
N ASP A 85 24.43 48.62 36.08
CA ASP A 85 24.35 47.37 36.85
C ASP A 85 23.46 46.33 36.15
N GLU A 86 22.40 46.80 35.48
CA GLU A 86 21.49 45.96 34.70
C GLU A 86 22.18 45.38 33.45
N GLN A 87 22.93 46.20 32.70
CA GLN A 87 23.69 45.72 31.54
C GLN A 87 24.81 44.76 31.93
N SER A 88 25.47 45.02 33.06
CA SER A 88 26.51 44.15 33.61
C SER A 88 25.94 42.79 34.00
N LYS A 89 24.76 42.76 34.65
CA LYS A 89 24.04 41.53 34.96
C LYS A 89 23.65 40.72 33.72
N ILE A 90 23.11 41.39 32.69
CA ILE A 90 22.73 40.73 31.44
C ILE A 90 23.97 40.10 30.76
N LEU A 91 25.09 40.80 30.75
CA LEU A 91 26.36 40.29 30.20
C LEU A 91 26.91 39.12 31.03
N GLU A 92 26.74 39.15 32.35
CA GLU A 92 27.16 38.06 33.24
C GLU A 92 26.27 36.82 33.06
N GLU A 93 24.96 36.98 32.97
CA GLU A 93 24.00 35.90 32.64
C GLU A 93 24.27 35.31 31.25
N GLN A 94 24.54 36.15 30.24
CA GLN A 94 24.93 35.69 28.92
C GLN A 94 26.26 34.94 28.95
N SER A 95 27.26 35.45 29.68
CA SER A 95 28.54 34.76 29.83
C SER A 95 28.39 33.40 30.51
N LEU A 96 27.45 33.27 31.46
CA LEU A 96 27.15 31.99 32.11
C LEU A 96 26.52 31.01 31.10
N LEU A 97 25.58 31.46 30.26
CA LEU A 97 24.98 30.65 29.19
C LEU A 97 26.01 30.11 28.18
N PHE A 98 27.03 30.91 27.84
CA PHE A 98 28.10 30.48 26.92
C PHE A 98 29.18 29.60 27.58
N ASN A 99 29.32 29.67 28.91
CA ASN A 99 30.30 28.90 29.67
C ASN A 99 29.73 27.60 30.25
N GLU A 100 28.42 27.37 30.14
CA GLU A 100 27.84 26.06 30.39
C GLU A 100 28.35 25.06 29.33
N ASN A 101 29.02 24.01 29.80
CA ASN A 101 29.42 22.87 28.96
C ASN A 101 28.17 22.06 28.57
N ILE A 102 27.37 22.58 27.66
CA ILE A 102 26.30 21.84 27.00
C ILE A 102 26.98 20.90 26.02
N LYS A 103 27.25 19.67 26.46
CA LYS A 103 27.53 18.59 25.52
C LYS A 103 26.26 18.42 24.68
N PRO A 104 26.33 18.52 23.34
CA PRO A 104 25.27 17.95 22.52
C PRO A 104 25.09 16.51 23.01
N GLY A 105 23.85 16.09 23.27
CA GLY A 105 23.60 14.67 23.48
C GLY A 105 24.31 13.92 22.35
N GLU A 106 25.10 12.90 22.69
CA GLU A 106 25.77 12.11 21.67
C GLU A 106 24.70 11.75 20.63
N ILE A 107 24.86 12.26 19.41
CA ILE A 107 24.19 11.65 18.27
C ILE A 107 24.88 10.31 18.18
N GLN A 108 24.37 9.33 18.92
CA GLN A 108 24.38 7.98 18.42
C GLN A 108 23.73 8.15 17.05
N ALA A 109 24.55 8.13 16.02
CA ALA A 109 24.06 7.69 14.74
C ALA A 109 23.51 6.30 15.08
N ASN A 110 22.22 6.23 15.41
CA ASN A 110 21.44 5.07 15.07
C ASN A 110 21.69 4.98 13.57
N THR A 111 22.71 4.22 13.19
CA THR A 111 22.69 3.49 11.94
C THR A 111 21.29 2.93 11.93
N ALA A 112 20.39 3.56 11.17
CA ALA A 112 18.99 3.17 11.14
C ALA A 112 19.01 1.66 11.09
N ASP A 113 18.43 1.00 12.11
CA ASP A 113 18.42 -0.46 12.16
C ASP A 113 18.00 -0.89 10.77
N VAL A 114 18.92 -1.52 10.02
CA VAL A 114 18.67 -1.88 8.63
C VAL A 114 17.44 -2.75 8.72
N LEU A 115 16.28 -2.24 8.28
CA LEU A 115 14.98 -2.87 8.53
C LEU A 115 15.14 -4.34 8.23
N LYS A 116 15.12 -5.17 9.29
CA LYS A 116 15.41 -6.58 9.17
C LYS A 116 14.43 -7.15 8.16
N LYS A 117 14.96 -7.79 7.10
CA LYS A 117 14.16 -8.30 6.00
C LYS A 117 12.98 -9.11 6.55
N PRO A 118 11.74 -8.72 6.25
CA PRO A 118 10.58 -9.42 6.77
C PRO A 118 10.55 -10.85 6.26
N VAL A 119 10.18 -11.78 7.12
CA VAL A 119 9.91 -13.17 6.76
C VAL A 119 8.43 -13.28 6.39
N ILE A 120 8.16 -13.54 5.12
CA ILE A 120 6.79 -13.59 4.60
C ILE A 120 6.37 -15.06 4.46
N GLY A 121 5.41 -15.47 5.27
CA GLY A 121 4.77 -16.77 5.17
C GLY A 121 3.74 -16.81 4.05
N ILE A 122 3.85 -17.77 3.15
CA ILE A 122 2.98 -17.90 1.98
C ILE A 122 2.20 -19.21 2.07
N THR A 123 0.88 -19.15 2.12
CA THR A 123 0.05 -20.37 2.06
C THR A 123 -0.14 -20.79 0.60
N CYS A 124 -0.19 -22.10 0.33
CA CYS A 124 -0.26 -22.60 -1.05
C CYS A 124 -1.64 -22.48 -1.70
N GLY A 125 -2.68 -22.22 -0.91
CA GLY A 125 -4.06 -22.18 -1.39
C GLY A 125 -4.58 -23.56 -1.79
N ASP A 126 -5.66 -23.58 -2.57
CA ASP A 126 -6.25 -24.82 -3.09
C ASP A 126 -5.26 -25.53 -4.03
N LEU A 127 -4.99 -26.80 -3.75
CA LEU A 127 -3.95 -27.56 -4.45
C LEU A 127 -4.25 -27.78 -5.94
N ASN A 128 -5.51 -27.72 -6.35
CA ASN A 128 -5.92 -27.89 -7.74
C ASN A 128 -6.20 -26.55 -8.45
N GLY A 129 -6.06 -25.43 -7.74
CA GLY A 129 -6.19 -24.09 -8.31
C GLY A 129 -4.88 -23.50 -8.83
N ILE A 130 -4.90 -22.20 -9.12
CA ILE A 130 -3.74 -21.45 -9.63
C ILE A 130 -2.72 -21.05 -8.53
N GLY A 131 -2.94 -21.40 -7.26
CA GLY A 131 -2.15 -20.88 -6.13
C GLY A 131 -0.64 -21.06 -6.30
N PHE A 132 -0.21 -22.27 -6.66
CA PHE A 132 1.20 -22.55 -6.92
C PHE A 132 1.76 -21.86 -8.17
N GLU A 133 0.95 -21.71 -9.22
CA GLU A 133 1.35 -20.97 -10.42
C GLU A 133 1.69 -19.51 -10.09
N LEU A 134 0.86 -18.86 -9.27
CA LEU A 134 1.10 -17.49 -8.79
C LEU A 134 2.37 -17.40 -7.95
N ILE A 135 2.57 -18.34 -7.02
CA ILE A 135 3.74 -18.40 -6.15
C ILE A 135 5.01 -18.55 -6.97
N ILE A 136 5.04 -19.51 -7.89
CA ILE A 136 6.20 -19.76 -8.75
C ILE A 136 6.50 -18.52 -9.61
N LYS A 137 5.52 -18.00 -10.34
CA LYS A 137 5.70 -16.81 -11.20
C LYS A 137 6.17 -15.58 -10.42
N THR A 138 5.66 -15.36 -9.21
CA THR A 138 6.07 -14.24 -8.36
C THR A 138 7.51 -14.40 -7.87
N LEU A 139 7.88 -15.62 -7.46
CA LEU A 139 9.18 -15.93 -6.86
C LEU A 139 10.28 -16.24 -7.88
N GLU A 140 9.95 -16.36 -9.16
CA GLU A 140 10.92 -16.48 -10.25
C GLU A 140 11.84 -15.26 -10.33
N ASN A 141 11.31 -14.06 -10.02
CA ASN A 141 12.16 -12.90 -9.85
C ASN A 141 12.91 -12.96 -8.50
N LYS A 142 14.20 -13.28 -8.58
CA LYS A 142 15.08 -13.40 -7.42
C LYS A 142 15.33 -12.08 -6.68
N GLU A 143 15.05 -10.92 -7.27
CA GLU A 143 15.14 -9.61 -6.60
C GLU A 143 14.22 -9.54 -5.38
N VAL A 144 13.15 -10.33 -5.34
CA VAL A 144 12.28 -10.45 -4.16
C VAL A 144 13.06 -10.87 -2.91
N LEU A 145 14.13 -11.67 -3.06
CA LEU A 145 15.00 -12.10 -1.96
C LEU A 145 15.81 -10.97 -1.33
N ASP A 146 15.93 -9.84 -2.03
CA ASP A 146 16.53 -8.63 -1.49
C ASP A 146 15.55 -7.82 -0.63
N LEU A 147 14.25 -8.03 -0.83
CA LEU A 147 13.18 -7.35 -0.11
C LEU A 147 12.65 -8.15 1.08
N CYS A 148 12.60 -9.49 0.98
CA CYS A 148 12.05 -10.34 2.04
C CYS A 148 12.67 -11.76 2.05
N THR A 149 12.34 -12.53 3.09
CA THR A 149 12.59 -13.98 3.13
C THR A 149 11.26 -14.73 2.96
N PRO A 150 10.94 -15.21 1.76
CA PRO A 150 9.71 -15.95 1.53
C PRO A 150 9.82 -17.38 2.06
N VAL A 151 8.76 -17.85 2.73
CA VAL A 151 8.58 -19.25 3.12
C VAL A 151 7.20 -19.75 2.69
N VAL A 152 7.17 -20.73 1.81
CA VAL A 152 5.94 -21.37 1.34
C VAL A 152 5.60 -22.54 2.26
N PHE A 153 4.40 -22.53 2.86
CA PHE A 153 3.88 -23.63 3.69
C PHE A 153 3.14 -24.62 2.78
N SER A 154 3.78 -25.75 2.45
CA SER A 154 3.14 -26.76 1.57
C SER A 154 3.88 -28.10 1.64
N SER A 155 3.90 -28.87 0.57
CA SER A 155 4.77 -30.04 0.41
C SER A 155 5.63 -29.94 -0.83
N SER A 156 6.90 -30.33 -0.70
CA SER A 156 7.87 -30.46 -1.79
C SER A 156 7.34 -31.29 -2.96
N LYS A 157 6.51 -32.31 -2.70
CA LYS A 157 5.86 -33.15 -3.72
C LYS A 157 4.87 -32.36 -4.57
N VAL A 158 4.00 -31.59 -3.90
CA VAL A 158 3.00 -30.74 -4.56
C VAL A 158 3.69 -29.64 -5.38
N ALA A 159 4.69 -28.98 -4.79
CA ALA A 159 5.47 -27.98 -5.50
C ALA A 159 6.16 -28.54 -6.76
N SER A 160 6.71 -29.76 -6.66
CA SER A 160 7.34 -30.44 -7.81
C SER A 160 6.34 -30.78 -8.91
N TYR A 161 5.13 -31.22 -8.54
CA TYR A 161 4.05 -31.49 -9.49
C TYR A 161 3.66 -30.23 -10.27
N HIS A 162 3.38 -29.13 -9.57
CA HIS A 162 3.03 -27.85 -10.20
C HIS A 162 4.17 -27.29 -11.05
N LYS A 163 5.41 -27.37 -10.56
CA LYS A 163 6.60 -26.99 -11.33
C LYS A 163 6.68 -27.71 -12.68
N ASN A 164 6.42 -29.02 -12.67
CA ASN A 164 6.45 -29.83 -13.89
C ASN A 164 5.28 -29.50 -14.83
N ALA A 165 4.08 -29.30 -14.28
CA ALA A 165 2.90 -28.91 -15.06
C ALA A 165 3.09 -27.57 -15.79
N LEU A 166 3.85 -26.64 -15.19
CA LEU A 166 4.12 -25.31 -15.73
C LEU A 166 5.41 -25.23 -16.56
N ASP A 167 6.12 -26.35 -16.74
CA ASP A 167 7.44 -26.47 -17.39
C ASP A 167 8.51 -25.50 -16.82
N LYS A 168 8.48 -25.26 -15.49
CA LYS A 168 9.41 -24.36 -14.78
C LYS A 168 10.61 -25.09 -14.17
N ARG A 169 11.31 -25.91 -14.95
CA ARG A 169 12.32 -26.88 -14.43
C ARG A 169 13.45 -26.25 -13.63
N ASP A 170 13.87 -25.04 -14.01
CA ASP A 170 14.97 -24.29 -13.37
C ASP A 170 14.58 -23.66 -12.03
N PHE A 171 13.28 -23.53 -11.76
CA PHE A 171 12.78 -23.02 -10.50
C PHE A 171 12.93 -24.08 -9.40
N ASN A 172 13.53 -23.72 -8.26
CA ASN A 172 13.75 -24.66 -7.16
C ASN A 172 13.56 -23.98 -5.81
N PHE A 173 12.82 -24.65 -4.94
CA PHE A 173 12.72 -24.28 -3.53
C PHE A 173 13.88 -24.89 -2.73
N PHE A 174 14.31 -24.17 -1.70
CA PHE A 174 15.08 -24.73 -0.61
C PHE A 174 14.11 -25.40 0.37
N ILE A 175 14.22 -26.72 0.50
CA ILE A 175 13.28 -27.51 1.31
C ILE A 175 13.67 -27.46 2.78
N CYS A 176 12.72 -27.06 3.62
CA CYS A 176 12.82 -26.98 5.07
C CYS A 176 11.92 -28.05 5.70
N ASN A 177 12.38 -28.70 6.76
CA ASN A 177 11.57 -29.64 7.55
C ASN A 177 11.14 -29.03 8.89
N SER A 178 11.87 -28.01 9.36
CA SER A 178 11.51 -27.16 10.49
C SER A 178 11.48 -25.70 10.08
N ILE A 179 10.70 -24.88 10.81
CA ILE A 179 10.68 -23.42 10.64
C ILE A 179 12.06 -22.79 10.91
N ASP A 180 12.89 -23.44 11.71
CA ASP A 180 14.26 -22.99 12.01
C ASP A 180 15.25 -23.26 10.86
N ASP A 181 14.87 -24.06 9.87
CA ASP A 181 15.69 -24.34 8.69
C ASP A 181 15.63 -23.21 7.65
N ILE A 182 14.72 -22.24 7.80
CA ILE A 182 14.54 -21.12 6.87
C ILE A 182 15.87 -20.38 6.69
N ARG A 183 16.23 -20.11 5.44
CA ARG A 183 17.44 -19.36 5.08
C ARG A 183 17.11 -18.09 4.32
N GLU A 184 17.81 -17.03 4.68
CA GLU A 184 17.83 -15.82 3.88
C GLU A 184 18.40 -16.09 2.48
N LYS A 185 18.00 -15.27 1.50
CA LYS A 185 18.42 -15.40 0.08
C LYS A 185 18.08 -16.76 -0.55
N LYS A 186 17.11 -17.49 0.02
CA LYS A 186 16.56 -18.72 -0.52
C LYS A 186 15.04 -18.60 -0.65
N LEU A 187 14.50 -19.28 -1.66
CA LEU A 187 13.07 -19.51 -1.79
C LEU A 187 12.72 -20.69 -0.89
N ASN A 188 12.30 -20.44 0.34
CA ASN A 188 12.08 -21.53 1.30
C ASN A 188 10.72 -22.19 1.04
N LEU A 189 10.67 -23.52 1.17
CA LEU A 189 9.42 -24.29 1.26
C LEU A 189 9.50 -25.16 2.51
N LEU A 190 8.60 -24.92 3.45
CA LEU A 190 8.43 -25.77 4.63
C LEU A 190 7.48 -26.91 4.28
N ASN A 191 7.92 -28.16 4.49
CA ASN A 191 7.06 -29.33 4.40
C ASN A 191 6.07 -29.34 5.58
N SER A 192 4.85 -28.84 5.35
CA SER A 192 3.73 -28.84 6.29
C SER A 192 3.05 -30.22 6.42
N TRP A 193 3.31 -31.14 5.49
CA TRP A 193 2.84 -32.53 5.53
C TRP A 193 3.72 -33.45 4.66
N GLU A 194 3.67 -34.74 4.94
CA GLU A 194 4.42 -35.78 4.21
C GLU A 194 3.55 -36.61 3.24
N ASP A 195 2.23 -36.48 3.37
CA ASP A 195 1.23 -37.24 2.62
C ASP A 195 1.41 -37.12 1.10
N ASN A 196 1.16 -38.22 0.38
CA ASN A 196 1.03 -38.20 -1.08
C ASN A 196 -0.39 -37.81 -1.45
N VAL A 197 -0.57 -36.59 -1.93
CA VAL A 197 -1.88 -36.07 -2.33
C VAL A 197 -2.03 -36.20 -3.84
N GLU A 198 -3.12 -36.82 -4.28
CA GLU A 198 -3.49 -36.87 -5.69
C GLU A 198 -3.98 -35.49 -6.16
N LEU A 199 -3.41 -34.99 -7.25
CA LEU A 199 -3.70 -33.67 -7.80
C LEU A 199 -4.40 -33.79 -9.14
N ASN A 200 -5.50 -33.05 -9.28
CA ASN A 200 -6.32 -32.97 -10.48
C ASN A 200 -6.53 -31.49 -10.81
N LEU A 201 -5.55 -30.87 -11.48
CA LEU A 201 -5.57 -29.43 -11.75
C LEU A 201 -6.86 -29.01 -12.45
N GLY A 202 -7.49 -27.97 -11.91
CA GLY A 202 -8.73 -27.40 -12.39
C GLY A 202 -10.00 -28.14 -11.95
N ILE A 203 -9.87 -29.22 -11.18
CA ILE A 203 -11.00 -29.93 -10.60
C ILE A 203 -11.00 -29.72 -9.08
N PRO A 204 -11.98 -29.00 -8.52
CA PRO A 204 -12.09 -28.83 -7.08
C PRO A 204 -12.34 -30.19 -6.39
N THR A 205 -11.59 -30.49 -5.32
CA THR A 205 -11.81 -31.66 -4.47
C THR A 205 -11.82 -31.28 -2.99
N ASP A 206 -12.54 -32.04 -2.17
CA ASP A 206 -12.50 -31.95 -0.71
C ASP A 206 -11.06 -32.07 -0.17
N VAL A 207 -10.28 -33.00 -0.71
CA VAL A 207 -8.86 -33.18 -0.38
C VAL A 207 -8.06 -31.92 -0.68
N SER A 208 -8.21 -31.31 -1.86
CA SER A 208 -7.48 -30.07 -2.20
C SER A 208 -7.79 -28.92 -1.23
N GLY A 209 -9.02 -28.84 -0.74
CA GLY A 209 -9.45 -27.88 0.30
C GLY A 209 -8.84 -28.19 1.66
N ALA A 210 -8.90 -29.45 2.12
CA ALA A 210 -8.36 -29.85 3.42
C ALA A 210 -6.85 -29.57 3.55
N TYR A 211 -6.06 -29.78 2.48
CA TYR A 211 -4.64 -29.46 2.51
C TYR A 211 -4.33 -27.97 2.36
N ALA A 212 -5.21 -27.20 1.71
CA ALA A 212 -5.14 -25.73 1.76
C ALA A 212 -5.29 -25.24 3.21
N LEU A 213 -6.18 -25.85 3.99
CA LEU A 213 -6.35 -25.54 5.41
C LEU A 213 -5.10 -25.91 6.22
N LYS A 214 -4.51 -27.10 6.03
CA LYS A 214 -3.23 -27.48 6.67
C LYS A 214 -2.12 -26.45 6.42
N SER A 215 -2.06 -25.89 5.21
CA SER A 215 -1.11 -24.82 4.86
C SER A 215 -1.37 -23.53 5.66
N ILE A 216 -2.64 -23.14 5.82
CA ILE A 216 -3.05 -21.99 6.63
C ILE A 216 -2.71 -22.23 8.11
N ASP A 217 -2.98 -23.41 8.65
CA ASP A 217 -2.69 -23.77 10.05
C ASP A 217 -1.20 -23.72 10.37
N ALA A 218 -0.37 -24.19 9.44
CA ALA A 218 1.08 -24.11 9.58
C ALA A 218 1.56 -22.64 9.60
N ALA A 219 1.01 -21.78 8.74
CA ALA A 219 1.32 -20.35 8.72
C ALA A 219 0.85 -19.64 10.00
N ILE A 220 -0.36 -19.94 10.49
CA ILE A 220 -0.87 -19.42 11.77
C ILE A 220 0.06 -19.83 12.91
N SER A 221 0.46 -21.10 12.96
CA SER A 221 1.36 -21.61 14.00
C SER A 221 2.71 -20.90 13.99
N ALA A 222 3.28 -20.70 12.80
CA ALA A 222 4.53 -19.95 12.63
C ALA A 222 4.40 -18.47 13.03
N ALA A 223 3.28 -17.83 12.69
CA ALA A 223 2.99 -16.43 13.07
C ALA A 223 2.85 -16.28 14.59
N LYS A 224 2.08 -17.16 15.24
CA LYS A 224 1.95 -17.18 16.71
C LYS A 224 3.28 -17.43 17.42
N ALA A 225 4.19 -18.16 16.79
CA ALA A 225 5.54 -18.39 17.29
C ALA A 225 6.53 -17.23 16.96
N ASN A 226 6.05 -16.13 16.36
CA ASN A 226 6.86 -14.99 15.90
C ASN A 226 8.00 -15.39 14.94
N LYS A 227 7.78 -16.43 14.13
CA LYS A 227 8.76 -16.92 13.13
C LYS A 227 8.55 -16.32 11.75
N ILE A 228 7.39 -15.72 11.49
CA ILE A 228 7.06 -14.97 10.29
C ILE A 228 6.47 -13.61 10.68
N ASP A 229 6.74 -12.58 9.89
CA ASP A 229 6.22 -11.22 10.11
C ASP A 229 4.87 -10.99 9.43
N ALA A 230 4.56 -11.75 8.36
CA ALA A 230 3.31 -11.63 7.61
C ALA A 230 2.85 -12.96 7.02
N ILE A 231 1.55 -13.05 6.73
CA ILE A 231 0.91 -14.15 6.00
C ILE A 231 0.36 -13.62 4.66
N LEU A 232 0.90 -14.08 3.55
CA LEU A 232 0.34 -13.92 2.21
C LEU A 232 -0.44 -15.18 1.84
N THR A 233 -1.76 -15.07 1.72
CA THR A 233 -2.59 -16.25 1.42
C THR A 233 -2.84 -16.41 -0.07
N ALA A 234 -2.56 -17.57 -0.66
CA ALA A 234 -3.02 -17.89 -2.00
C ALA A 234 -4.53 -18.24 -2.04
N PRO A 235 -5.18 -18.17 -3.22
CA PRO A 235 -6.62 -18.38 -3.31
C PRO A 235 -7.07 -19.78 -2.87
N ILE A 236 -8.26 -19.86 -2.25
CA ILE A 236 -8.88 -21.11 -1.80
C ILE A 236 -10.29 -21.25 -2.36
N ASN A 237 -10.76 -22.49 -2.49
CA ASN A 237 -12.17 -22.78 -2.74
C ASN A 237 -12.91 -22.99 -1.41
N LYS A 238 -13.72 -22.02 -1.01
CA LYS A 238 -14.49 -22.08 0.25
C LYS A 238 -15.44 -23.27 0.30
N HIS A 239 -16.04 -23.64 -0.84
CA HIS A 239 -17.01 -24.74 -0.90
C HIS A 239 -16.34 -26.07 -0.53
N ASN A 240 -15.17 -26.35 -1.09
CA ASN A 240 -14.42 -27.58 -0.79
C ASN A 240 -14.03 -27.66 0.69
N ILE A 241 -13.52 -26.55 1.24
CA ILE A 241 -13.11 -26.52 2.65
C ILE A 241 -14.31 -26.74 3.58
N SER A 242 -15.46 -26.15 3.26
CA SER A 242 -16.68 -26.28 4.07
C SER A 242 -17.19 -27.72 4.21
N GLN A 243 -16.80 -28.62 3.30
CA GLN A 243 -17.11 -30.06 3.42
C GLN A 243 -16.26 -30.75 4.49
N SER A 244 -15.06 -30.22 4.77
CA SER A 244 -14.11 -30.75 5.76
C SER A 244 -14.13 -29.99 7.09
N LEU A 245 -14.57 -28.73 7.08
CA LEU A 245 -14.67 -27.86 8.26
C LEU A 245 -15.98 -27.08 8.22
N GLU A 246 -16.93 -27.50 9.04
CA GLU A 246 -18.21 -26.81 9.19
C GLU A 246 -17.98 -25.36 9.68
N GLY A 247 -18.74 -24.41 9.14
CA GLY A 247 -18.66 -23.01 9.56
C GLY A 247 -17.51 -22.21 8.93
N PHE A 248 -16.69 -22.79 8.06
CA PHE A 248 -15.62 -22.05 7.38
C PHE A 248 -16.16 -20.95 6.44
N LYS A 249 -15.95 -19.67 6.81
CA LYS A 249 -16.43 -18.49 6.06
C LYS A 249 -15.40 -17.92 5.05
N GLY A 250 -14.17 -18.42 5.11
CA GLY A 250 -13.02 -17.94 4.32
C GLY A 250 -11.84 -17.49 5.20
N HIS A 251 -10.74 -17.11 4.54
CA HIS A 251 -9.48 -16.71 5.21
C HIS A 251 -9.67 -15.70 6.35
N THR A 252 -10.33 -14.57 6.09
CA THR A 252 -10.47 -13.48 7.07
C THR A 252 -11.16 -13.93 8.35
N GLY A 253 -12.24 -14.71 8.24
CA GLY A 253 -12.95 -15.24 9.41
C GLY A 253 -12.11 -16.28 10.16
N TYR A 254 -11.47 -17.19 9.42
CA TYR A 254 -10.65 -18.24 10.02
C TYR A 254 -9.44 -17.69 10.78
N LEU A 255 -8.76 -16.68 10.21
CA LEU A 255 -7.64 -16.02 10.86
C LEU A 255 -8.10 -15.18 12.06
N SER A 256 -9.19 -14.42 11.91
CA SER A 256 -9.77 -13.64 13.01
C SER A 256 -10.09 -14.50 14.22
N GLU A 257 -10.70 -15.69 14.01
CA GLU A 257 -10.95 -16.66 15.08
C GLU A 257 -9.65 -17.22 15.66
N ALA A 258 -8.70 -17.62 14.81
CA ALA A 258 -7.44 -18.19 15.26
C ALA A 258 -6.60 -17.22 16.11
N PHE A 259 -6.63 -15.92 15.81
CA PHE A 259 -5.93 -14.89 16.57
C PHE A 259 -6.79 -14.20 17.64
N ASN A 260 -8.10 -14.50 17.70
CA ASN A 260 -9.07 -13.83 18.55
C ASN A 260 -9.09 -12.29 18.35
N ASP A 261 -8.96 -11.88 17.10
CA ASP A 261 -8.83 -10.49 16.69
C ASP A 261 -10.08 -10.02 15.95
N ASN A 262 -10.42 -8.76 16.13
CA ASN A 262 -11.48 -8.14 15.36
C ASN A 262 -10.89 -7.50 14.11
N VAL A 263 -11.50 -7.77 12.97
CA VAL A 263 -10.88 -7.47 11.68
C VAL A 263 -11.76 -6.60 10.79
N LEU A 264 -11.11 -5.84 9.92
CA LEU A 264 -11.74 -5.10 8.84
C LEU A 264 -11.07 -5.47 7.52
N MET A 265 -11.88 -5.81 6.52
CA MET A 265 -11.37 -6.04 5.17
C MET A 265 -11.10 -4.70 4.48
N ILE A 266 -9.90 -4.54 3.95
CA ILE A 266 -9.51 -3.39 3.13
C ILE A 266 -9.05 -3.92 1.78
N LEU A 267 -9.69 -3.51 0.69
CA LEU A 267 -9.09 -3.64 -0.63
C LEU A 267 -8.28 -2.39 -0.93
N SER A 268 -7.02 -2.58 -1.29
CA SER A 268 -6.07 -1.50 -1.54
C SER A 268 -5.44 -1.64 -2.91
N SER A 269 -5.36 -0.53 -3.63
CA SER A 269 -4.45 -0.29 -4.74
C SER A 269 -3.69 1.01 -4.51
N GLU A 270 -2.85 1.42 -5.45
CA GLU A 270 -2.20 2.73 -5.42
C GLU A 270 -3.24 3.86 -5.52
N GLU A 271 -4.28 3.65 -6.32
CA GLU A 271 -5.30 4.64 -6.66
C GLU A 271 -6.43 4.74 -5.63
N LEU A 272 -6.82 3.61 -5.02
CA LEU A 272 -8.02 3.56 -4.18
C LEU A 272 -7.87 2.57 -3.04
N LYS A 273 -8.39 2.94 -1.86
CA LYS A 273 -8.56 2.04 -0.71
C LYS A 273 -10.01 2.04 -0.31
N VAL A 274 -10.60 0.85 -0.25
CA VAL A 274 -11.99 0.68 0.18
C VAL A 274 -12.08 -0.35 1.29
N ALA A 275 -12.98 -0.11 2.24
CA ALA A 275 -13.33 -1.05 3.30
C ALA A 275 -14.85 -1.21 3.34
N THR A 276 -15.32 -2.31 3.94
CA THR A 276 -16.75 -2.59 4.08
C THR A 276 -17.11 -2.88 5.52
N VAL A 277 -18.22 -2.30 6.00
CA VAL A 277 -18.76 -2.59 7.33
C VAL A 277 -19.26 -4.04 7.41
N THR A 278 -19.99 -4.47 6.37
CA THR A 278 -20.47 -5.85 6.25
C THR A 278 -19.58 -6.66 5.31
N GLY A 279 -19.40 -7.94 5.65
CA GLY A 279 -18.63 -8.89 4.84
C GLY A 279 -19.48 -9.57 3.75
N HIS A 280 -19.29 -10.88 3.57
CA HIS A 280 -20.07 -11.67 2.62
C HIS A 280 -21.44 -12.05 3.24
N VAL A 281 -22.39 -11.12 3.22
CA VAL A 281 -23.77 -11.34 3.68
C VAL A 281 -24.76 -11.24 2.51
N PRO A 282 -25.90 -11.95 2.53
CA PRO A 282 -26.96 -11.74 1.55
C PRO A 282 -27.42 -10.27 1.56
N ILE A 283 -27.69 -9.69 0.38
CA ILE A 283 -28.14 -8.30 0.26
C ILE A 283 -29.39 -8.01 1.11
N SER A 284 -30.31 -8.98 1.20
CA SER A 284 -31.52 -8.89 2.04
C SER A 284 -31.25 -8.79 3.54
N LYS A 285 -30.01 -9.04 3.98
CA LYS A 285 -29.57 -8.99 5.38
C LYS A 285 -28.63 -7.83 5.69
N VAL A 286 -28.30 -7.00 4.72
CA VAL A 286 -27.36 -5.88 4.90
C VAL A 286 -27.90 -4.88 5.92
N SER A 287 -29.11 -4.34 5.71
CA SER A 287 -29.69 -3.32 6.60
C SER A 287 -29.83 -3.81 8.03
N GLU A 288 -30.38 -5.03 8.22
CA GLU A 288 -30.53 -5.67 9.54
C GLU A 288 -29.20 -5.88 10.27
N SER A 289 -28.09 -6.01 9.54
CA SER A 289 -26.77 -6.28 10.11
C SER A 289 -26.00 -5.02 10.50
N LEU A 290 -26.45 -3.83 10.10
CA LEU A 290 -25.78 -2.57 10.41
C LEU A 290 -26.18 -2.07 11.79
N SER A 291 -25.21 -1.56 12.53
CA SER A 291 -25.44 -0.94 13.82
C SER A 291 -24.49 0.24 14.01
N LYS A 292 -24.80 1.15 14.93
CA LYS A 292 -23.92 2.28 15.22
C LYS A 292 -22.54 1.77 15.64
N GLU A 293 -22.52 0.74 16.48
CA GLU A 293 -21.33 0.15 17.06
C GLU A 293 -20.42 -0.48 15.99
N ASN A 294 -20.99 -1.23 15.04
CA ASN A 294 -20.17 -1.88 14.02
C ASN A 294 -19.61 -0.89 12.99
N ILE A 295 -20.33 0.19 12.69
CA ILE A 295 -19.84 1.27 11.83
C ILE A 295 -18.73 2.05 12.55
N THR A 296 -18.95 2.47 13.80
CA THR A 296 -17.92 3.18 14.58
C THR A 296 -16.66 2.33 14.71
N ARG A 297 -16.79 1.04 15.03
CA ARG A 297 -15.67 0.10 15.09
C ARG A 297 -14.94 -0.01 13.74
N SER A 298 -15.67 -0.04 12.63
CA SER A 298 -15.06 -0.09 11.29
C SER A 298 -14.28 1.18 10.98
N ILE A 299 -14.80 2.34 11.37
CA ILE A 299 -14.10 3.63 11.23
C ILE A 299 -12.81 3.64 12.07
N GLU A 300 -12.86 3.15 13.32
CA GLU A 300 -11.69 3.05 14.19
C GLU A 300 -10.60 2.15 13.62
N LEU A 301 -10.96 0.94 13.18
CA LEU A 301 -10.02 0.00 12.57
C LEU A 301 -9.43 0.55 11.26
N LEU A 302 -10.24 1.22 10.43
CA LEU A 302 -9.78 1.83 9.20
C LEU A 302 -8.82 3.00 9.49
N ALA A 303 -9.18 3.91 10.39
CA ALA A 303 -8.35 5.04 10.76
C ALA A 303 -7.01 4.59 11.37
N HIS A 304 -7.04 3.58 12.25
CA HIS A 304 -5.82 2.99 12.82
C HIS A 304 -4.94 2.39 11.72
N SER A 305 -5.53 1.62 10.81
CA SER A 305 -4.79 0.99 9.72
C SER A 305 -4.17 2.01 8.77
N LEU A 306 -4.92 3.06 8.39
CA LEU A 306 -4.39 4.13 7.55
C LEU A 306 -3.15 4.78 8.17
N LYS A 307 -3.13 4.95 9.49
CA LYS A 307 -1.95 5.48 10.21
C LYS A 307 -0.80 4.48 10.28
N ARG A 308 -1.06 3.30 10.85
CA ARG A 308 -0.03 2.35 11.24
C ARG A 308 0.45 1.49 10.07
N ASP A 309 -0.48 1.01 9.26
CA ASP A 309 -0.21 0.08 8.15
C ASP A 309 0.12 0.84 6.85
N PHE A 310 -0.54 1.97 6.59
CA PHE A 310 -0.39 2.75 5.36
C PHE A 310 0.36 4.09 5.53
N ARG A 311 0.83 4.42 6.75
CA ARG A 311 1.64 5.62 7.08
C ARG A 311 1.01 6.98 6.74
N ILE A 312 -0.32 7.06 6.83
CA ILE A 312 -1.08 8.30 6.64
C ILE A 312 -1.29 8.95 8.01
N LEU A 313 -0.50 9.97 8.33
CA LEU A 313 -0.47 10.59 9.67
C LEU A 313 -1.84 11.18 10.09
N ASN A 314 -2.53 11.83 9.15
CA ASN A 314 -3.83 12.47 9.33
C ASN A 314 -4.83 11.89 8.30
N PRO A 315 -5.34 10.66 8.52
CA PRO A 315 -6.20 9.99 7.55
C PRO A 315 -7.50 10.74 7.32
N SER A 316 -7.97 10.71 6.08
CA SER A 316 -9.29 11.15 5.66
C SER A 316 -10.11 9.98 5.15
N ILE A 317 -11.31 9.81 5.70
CA ILE A 317 -12.21 8.69 5.41
C ILE A 317 -13.55 9.24 4.92
N ALA A 318 -13.97 8.82 3.74
CA ALA A 318 -15.34 8.99 3.26
C ALA A 318 -16.20 7.80 3.70
N VAL A 319 -17.35 8.07 4.31
CA VAL A 319 -18.35 7.05 4.66
C VAL A 319 -19.52 7.18 3.69
N LEU A 320 -19.92 6.07 3.08
CA LEU A 320 -21.07 6.04 2.17
C LEU A 320 -22.39 5.81 2.93
N GLY A 321 -23.51 6.30 2.39
CA GLY A 321 -24.84 5.91 2.86
C GLY A 321 -25.14 4.44 2.51
N LEU A 322 -26.11 3.84 3.20
CA LEU A 322 -26.65 2.54 2.84
C LEU A 322 -27.60 2.66 1.65
N ASN A 323 -28.51 3.62 1.75
CA ASN A 323 -29.59 3.85 0.83
C ASN A 323 -29.16 4.72 -0.36
N PRO A 324 -29.83 4.61 -1.52
CA PRO A 324 -29.68 5.56 -2.61
C PRO A 324 -29.82 7.00 -2.11
N HIS A 325 -29.05 7.92 -2.69
CA HIS A 325 -29.04 9.33 -2.29
C HIS A 325 -28.72 9.58 -0.80
N ALA A 326 -28.11 8.60 -0.11
CA ALA A 326 -27.88 8.65 1.34
C ALA A 326 -29.18 8.97 2.11
N GLY A 327 -30.26 8.29 1.73
CA GLY A 327 -31.55 8.35 2.42
C GLY A 327 -32.47 9.50 1.99
N GLU A 328 -32.00 10.46 1.19
CA GLU A 328 -32.79 11.63 0.74
C GLU A 328 -33.56 12.29 1.91
N MET A 329 -32.81 12.68 2.95
CA MET A 329 -33.35 13.28 4.18
C MET A 329 -34.40 12.41 4.90
N GLY A 330 -34.30 11.09 4.80
CA GLY A 330 -35.22 10.14 5.43
C GLY A 330 -36.36 9.67 4.52
N THR A 331 -36.43 10.16 3.27
CA THR A 331 -37.45 9.75 2.30
C THR A 331 -37.21 8.33 1.79
N ILE A 332 -35.94 7.91 1.70
CA ILE A 332 -35.51 6.61 1.17
C ILE A 332 -34.76 5.85 2.26
N GLY A 333 -35.48 5.43 3.30
CA GLY A 333 -34.89 4.77 4.46
C GLY A 333 -34.39 5.76 5.53
N VAL A 334 -34.15 5.23 6.73
CA VAL A 334 -33.84 6.03 7.93
C VAL A 334 -32.47 5.68 8.53
N GLU A 335 -31.81 4.65 8.00
CA GLU A 335 -30.55 4.10 8.51
C GLU A 335 -29.44 5.16 8.52
N GLU A 336 -29.42 6.09 7.55
CA GLU A 336 -28.47 7.21 7.56
C GLU A 336 -28.60 8.09 8.79
N GLU A 337 -29.83 8.44 9.18
CA GLU A 337 -30.11 9.33 10.30
C GLU A 337 -29.97 8.62 11.65
N GLU A 338 -30.49 7.39 11.74
CA GLU A 338 -30.56 6.66 13.01
C GLU A 338 -29.28 5.90 13.34
N ILE A 339 -28.48 5.52 12.34
CA ILE A 339 -27.34 4.60 12.52
C ILE A 339 -26.03 5.24 12.03
N ILE A 340 -25.98 5.66 10.76
CA ILE A 340 -24.71 6.02 10.09
C ILE A 340 -24.19 7.39 10.57
N LYS A 341 -25.00 8.44 10.55
CA LYS A 341 -24.60 9.78 11.04
C LYS A 341 -24.17 9.74 12.52
N PRO A 342 -24.93 9.10 13.44
CA PRO A 342 -24.48 8.95 14.83
C PRO A 342 -23.16 8.21 14.97
N ALA A 343 -22.87 7.22 14.11
CA ALA A 343 -21.61 6.50 14.11
C ALA A 343 -20.43 7.38 13.67
N ILE A 344 -20.63 8.21 12.64
CA ILE A 344 -19.65 9.20 12.16
C ILE A 344 -19.40 10.27 13.24
N GLU A 345 -20.44 10.77 13.90
CA GLU A 345 -20.30 11.75 14.98
C GLU A 345 -19.55 11.18 16.19
N SER A 346 -19.78 9.90 16.49
CA SER A 346 -19.06 9.21 17.58
C SER A 346 -17.57 9.03 17.27
N ALA A 347 -17.20 9.04 15.98
CA ALA A 347 -15.82 8.97 15.52
C ALA A 347 -15.05 10.31 15.62
N ASN A 348 -15.65 11.40 16.11
CA ASN A 348 -14.98 12.71 16.22
C ASN A 348 -13.74 12.72 17.13
N ASN A 349 -13.65 11.79 18.09
CA ASN A 349 -12.49 11.65 18.98
C ASN A 349 -11.35 10.82 18.35
N ILE A 350 -11.60 10.21 17.20
CA ILE A 350 -10.58 9.49 16.44
C ILE A 350 -9.71 10.54 15.76
N GLN A 351 -8.40 10.33 15.75
CA GLN A 351 -7.45 11.22 15.09
C GLN A 351 -7.49 11.07 13.55
N ALA A 352 -8.67 11.15 12.94
CA ALA A 352 -8.90 11.07 11.51
C ALA A 352 -10.05 12.01 11.10
N ILE A 353 -10.02 12.49 9.85
CA ILE A 353 -11.08 13.30 9.26
C ILE A 353 -12.11 12.34 8.67
N VAL A 354 -13.26 12.19 9.32
CA VAL A 354 -14.34 11.31 8.84
C VAL A 354 -15.48 12.17 8.31
N ARG A 355 -15.94 11.91 7.08
CA ARG A 355 -17.01 12.67 6.42
C ARG A 355 -18.02 11.74 5.77
N GLY A 356 -19.29 12.13 5.77
CA GLY A 356 -20.39 11.39 5.18
C GLY A 356 -21.71 11.57 5.95
N PRO A 357 -22.73 10.75 5.69
CA PRO A 357 -22.78 9.75 4.63
C PRO A 357 -22.87 10.39 3.23
N PHE A 358 -22.14 9.84 2.25
CA PHE A 358 -22.22 10.26 0.85
C PHE A 358 -23.06 9.28 0.01
N PRO A 359 -23.81 9.76 -1.00
CA PRO A 359 -24.48 8.89 -1.96
C PRO A 359 -23.44 8.19 -2.86
N ALA A 360 -23.45 6.85 -2.90
CA ALA A 360 -22.39 6.05 -3.51
C ALA A 360 -22.19 6.33 -5.01
N ASP A 361 -23.28 6.42 -5.78
CA ASP A 361 -23.26 6.67 -7.22
C ASP A 361 -22.68 8.06 -7.55
N GLY A 362 -23.17 9.10 -6.88
CA GLY A 362 -22.68 10.47 -7.03
C GLY A 362 -21.23 10.62 -6.55
N PHE A 363 -20.84 9.88 -5.51
CA PHE A 363 -19.50 9.90 -4.94
C PHE A 363 -18.47 9.38 -5.95
N PHE A 364 -18.64 8.14 -6.44
CA PHE A 364 -17.71 7.56 -7.42
C PHE A 364 -17.87 8.19 -8.81
N GLY A 365 -19.09 8.53 -9.24
CA GLY A 365 -19.36 9.11 -10.56
C GLY A 365 -18.76 10.50 -10.77
N GLN A 366 -18.48 11.24 -9.69
CA GLN A 366 -17.85 12.58 -9.73
C GLN A 366 -16.36 12.55 -9.31
N GLY A 367 -15.79 11.38 -9.05
CA GLY A 367 -14.38 11.24 -8.67
C GLY A 367 -14.05 11.73 -7.25
N TYR A 368 -15.03 11.74 -6.33
CA TYR A 368 -14.77 12.16 -4.94
C TYR A 368 -13.86 11.18 -4.18
N ASP A 369 -13.78 9.93 -4.62
CA ASP A 369 -12.87 8.91 -4.10
C ASP A 369 -11.41 9.36 -4.12
N THR A 370 -11.00 10.20 -5.07
CA THR A 370 -9.64 10.78 -5.15
C THR A 370 -9.32 11.83 -4.09
N LYS A 371 -10.32 12.28 -3.32
CA LYS A 371 -10.17 13.33 -2.29
C LYS A 371 -10.02 12.79 -0.87
N PHE A 372 -10.08 11.46 -0.72
CA PHE A 372 -10.01 10.78 0.57
C PHE A 372 -8.95 9.67 0.51
N ASP A 373 -8.34 9.37 1.65
CA ASP A 373 -7.35 8.29 1.76
C ASP A 373 -8.00 6.91 1.72
N ALA A 374 -9.26 6.80 2.17
CA ALA A 374 -10.06 5.60 2.04
C ALA A 374 -11.57 5.87 2.01
N VAL A 375 -12.31 4.90 1.48
CA VAL A 375 -13.78 4.88 1.43
C VAL A 375 -14.32 3.71 2.25
N LEU A 376 -15.22 3.98 3.18
CA LEU A 376 -15.95 2.96 3.94
C LEU A 376 -17.37 2.80 3.37
N GLY A 377 -17.61 1.65 2.74
CA GLY A 377 -18.91 1.22 2.26
C GLY A 377 -19.69 0.43 3.31
N MET A 378 -21.01 0.43 3.18
CA MET A 378 -21.90 -0.33 4.06
C MET A 378 -21.94 -1.82 3.69
N TYR A 379 -21.74 -2.16 2.41
CA TYR A 379 -21.74 -3.54 1.92
C TYR A 379 -20.75 -3.79 0.78
N HIS A 380 -20.50 -5.08 0.54
CA HIS A 380 -19.50 -5.60 -0.40
C HIS A 380 -19.52 -4.93 -1.78
N ASP A 381 -20.60 -5.13 -2.55
CA ASP A 381 -20.65 -4.68 -3.95
C ASP A 381 -20.66 -3.16 -4.10
N GLN A 382 -21.05 -2.41 -3.05
CA GLN A 382 -21.09 -0.95 -3.05
C GLN A 382 -19.75 -0.31 -3.39
N VAL A 383 -18.65 -0.91 -2.90
CA VAL A 383 -17.30 -0.37 -3.06
C VAL A 383 -16.40 -1.29 -3.85
N LEU A 384 -16.71 -2.59 -3.94
CA LEU A 384 -15.91 -3.52 -4.74
C LEU A 384 -16.11 -3.36 -6.24
N VAL A 385 -17.32 -3.03 -6.69
CA VAL A 385 -17.57 -2.73 -8.12
C VAL A 385 -16.69 -1.57 -8.60
N PRO A 386 -16.73 -0.37 -7.97
CA PRO A 386 -15.86 0.73 -8.39
C PRO A 386 -14.38 0.41 -8.19
N PHE A 387 -14.00 -0.25 -7.08
CA PHE A 387 -12.61 -0.65 -6.87
C PHE A 387 -12.07 -1.54 -7.99
N LYS A 388 -12.83 -2.56 -8.39
CA LYS A 388 -12.41 -3.47 -9.46
C LYS A 388 -12.37 -2.82 -10.83
N ALA A 389 -13.27 -1.86 -11.08
CA ALA A 389 -13.27 -1.07 -12.32
C ALA A 389 -12.02 -0.17 -12.41
N LEU A 390 -11.56 0.37 -11.29
CA LEU A 390 -10.43 1.32 -11.23
C LEU A 390 -9.07 0.63 -11.06
N ALA A 391 -8.96 -0.41 -10.24
CA ALA A 391 -7.69 -1.05 -9.89
C ALA A 391 -7.13 -2.03 -10.94
N MET A 392 -7.92 -2.37 -11.98
CA MET A 392 -7.51 -3.17 -13.16
C MET A 392 -6.64 -4.42 -12.86
N GLY A 393 -6.97 -5.18 -11.80
CA GLY A 393 -6.27 -6.43 -11.45
C GLY A 393 -4.98 -6.28 -10.65
N LYS A 394 -4.71 -5.08 -10.11
CA LYS A 394 -3.58 -4.81 -9.18
C LYS A 394 -4.00 -4.71 -7.71
N GLY A 395 -5.26 -5.01 -7.41
CA GLY A 395 -5.80 -4.92 -6.07
C GLY A 395 -5.20 -5.94 -5.11
N THR A 396 -5.02 -5.52 -3.86
CA THR A 396 -4.63 -6.38 -2.74
C THR A 396 -5.75 -6.39 -1.71
N ASN A 397 -6.11 -7.57 -1.22
CA ASN A 397 -6.94 -7.71 -0.03
C ASN A 397 -6.05 -7.73 1.21
N PHE A 398 -6.16 -6.69 2.02
CA PHE A 398 -5.52 -6.53 3.31
C PHE A 398 -6.53 -6.72 4.44
N THR A 399 -6.12 -7.39 5.51
CA THR A 399 -6.97 -7.60 6.68
C THR A 399 -6.44 -6.79 7.86
N SER A 400 -7.07 -5.64 8.10
CA SER A 400 -6.75 -4.77 9.24
C SER A 400 -7.22 -5.39 10.55
N GLY A 401 -6.49 -5.12 11.63
CA GLY A 401 -6.84 -5.52 13.00
C GLY A 401 -6.30 -6.88 13.44
N LEU A 402 -5.73 -7.68 12.54
CA LEU A 402 -5.00 -8.89 12.92
C LEU A 402 -3.67 -8.53 13.58
N SER A 403 -3.28 -9.33 14.58
CA SER A 403 -1.99 -9.26 15.27
C SER A 403 -0.80 -9.56 14.35
N VAL A 404 -1.05 -10.25 13.23
CA VAL A 404 -0.07 -10.50 12.16
C VAL A 404 -0.54 -9.84 10.88
N VAL A 405 0.39 -9.25 10.11
CA VAL A 405 0.09 -8.68 8.79
C VAL A 405 -0.45 -9.79 7.88
N ARG A 406 -1.61 -9.56 7.27
CA ARG A 406 -2.15 -10.49 6.27
C ARG A 406 -2.57 -9.80 4.99
N THR A 407 -2.05 -10.30 3.88
CA THR A 407 -2.43 -9.89 2.52
C THR A 407 -2.89 -11.08 1.67
N SER A 408 -3.55 -10.78 0.56
CA SER A 408 -4.09 -11.77 -0.37
C SER A 408 -4.31 -11.12 -1.73
N PRO A 409 -4.21 -11.88 -2.83
CA PRO A 409 -4.72 -11.40 -4.10
C PRO A 409 -6.24 -11.16 -4.01
N ASP A 410 -6.76 -10.37 -4.93
CA ASP A 410 -8.15 -9.97 -5.00
C ASP A 410 -9.02 -10.91 -5.88
N HIS A 411 -8.48 -12.04 -6.33
CA HIS A 411 -9.15 -13.02 -7.18
C HIS A 411 -9.20 -14.42 -6.55
N GLY A 412 -10.05 -15.28 -7.12
CA GLY A 412 -10.25 -16.66 -6.65
C GLY A 412 -9.24 -17.67 -7.21
N THR A 413 -9.56 -18.95 -7.06
CA THR A 413 -8.72 -20.11 -7.48
C THR A 413 -8.61 -20.31 -8.98
N ALA A 414 -9.46 -19.66 -9.77
CA ALA A 414 -9.48 -19.71 -11.24
C ALA A 414 -9.21 -21.12 -11.79
N MET A 415 -9.97 -22.12 -11.33
CA MET A 415 -9.76 -23.54 -11.66
C MET A 415 -9.57 -23.81 -13.15
N HIS A 416 -10.31 -23.10 -14.00
CA HIS A 416 -10.21 -23.22 -15.46
C HIS A 416 -8.84 -22.82 -16.06
N LEU A 417 -7.97 -22.15 -15.31
CA LEU A 417 -6.60 -21.78 -15.70
C LEU A 417 -5.53 -22.68 -15.08
N ALA A 418 -5.87 -23.51 -14.08
CA ALA A 418 -4.89 -24.29 -13.35
C ALA A 418 -4.10 -25.21 -14.27
N GLY A 419 -2.77 -25.15 -14.18
CA GLY A 419 -1.85 -25.94 -14.99
C GLY A 419 -1.65 -25.44 -16.42
N LYS A 420 -2.30 -24.35 -16.83
CA LYS A 420 -2.16 -23.77 -18.19
C LYS A 420 -1.04 -22.75 -18.29
N ASN A 421 -0.47 -22.30 -17.17
CA ASN A 421 0.53 -21.23 -17.14
C ASN A 421 0.02 -19.87 -17.66
N GLU A 422 -1.30 -19.64 -17.61
CA GLU A 422 -1.97 -18.43 -18.12
C GLU A 422 -2.41 -17.46 -17.01
N ALA A 423 -2.36 -17.85 -15.74
CA ALA A 423 -2.75 -16.99 -14.63
C ALA A 423 -1.79 -15.81 -14.48
N SER A 424 -2.33 -14.61 -14.26
CA SER A 424 -1.53 -13.42 -13.98
C SER A 424 -1.12 -13.36 -12.51
N GLU A 425 0.16 -13.20 -12.24
CA GLU A 425 0.72 -13.05 -10.90
C GLU A 425 0.62 -11.63 -10.34
N ASN A 426 0.10 -10.65 -11.10
CA ASN A 426 0.13 -9.23 -10.75
C ASN A 426 -0.48 -8.94 -9.38
N SER A 427 -1.70 -9.39 -9.11
CA SER A 427 -2.37 -9.17 -7.82
C SER A 427 -1.64 -9.89 -6.68
N PHE A 428 -1.11 -11.10 -6.92
CA PHE A 428 -0.35 -11.83 -5.91
C PHE A 428 0.98 -11.14 -5.57
N ARG A 429 1.68 -10.61 -6.59
CA ARG A 429 2.90 -9.81 -6.43
C ARG A 429 2.60 -8.49 -5.72
N SER A 430 1.53 -7.78 -6.08
CA SER A 430 1.08 -6.59 -5.35
C SER A 430 0.79 -6.90 -3.88
N ALA A 431 0.18 -8.06 -3.59
CA ALA A 431 -0.09 -8.50 -2.23
C ALA A 431 1.18 -8.83 -1.43
N LEU A 432 2.20 -9.40 -2.10
CA LEU A 432 3.52 -9.61 -1.49
C LEU A 432 4.21 -8.28 -1.15
N PHE A 433 4.24 -7.33 -2.07
CA PHE A 433 4.83 -6.01 -1.82
C PHE A 433 4.08 -5.24 -0.74
N THR A 434 2.74 -5.29 -0.76
CA THR A 434 1.92 -4.72 0.30
C THR A 434 2.26 -5.33 1.67
N ALA A 435 2.50 -6.64 1.75
CA ALA A 435 2.88 -7.26 3.02
C ALA A 435 4.23 -6.74 3.53
N ILE A 436 5.22 -6.61 2.63
CA ILE A 436 6.55 -6.08 2.96
C ILE A 436 6.43 -4.63 3.44
N ASP A 437 5.70 -3.79 2.70
CA ASP A 437 5.50 -2.38 3.02
C ASP A 437 4.80 -2.23 4.37
N VAL A 438 3.70 -2.96 4.60
CA VAL A 438 2.94 -2.88 5.86
C VAL A 438 3.78 -3.33 7.05
N VAL A 439 4.55 -4.43 6.95
CA VAL A 439 5.44 -4.85 8.06
C VAL A 439 6.45 -3.76 8.40
N ASN A 440 7.08 -3.16 7.39
CA ASN A 440 8.06 -2.09 7.60
C ASN A 440 7.39 -0.82 8.17
N ASN A 441 6.18 -0.52 7.71
CA ASN A 441 5.39 0.61 8.16
C ASN A 441 4.99 0.45 9.64
N GLN A 442 4.52 -0.73 10.04
CA GLN A 442 4.19 -1.04 11.43
C GLN A 442 5.41 -0.87 12.33
N LYS A 443 6.56 -1.48 11.98
CA LYS A 443 7.81 -1.34 12.74
C LYS A 443 8.20 0.14 12.92
N THR A 444 8.20 0.88 11.82
CA THR A 444 8.56 2.30 11.84
C THR A 444 7.58 3.13 12.68
N PHE A 445 6.27 2.87 12.55
CA PHE A 445 5.24 3.57 13.31
C PHE A 445 5.34 3.27 14.81
N ASP A 446 5.53 2.01 15.18
CA ASP A 446 5.65 1.57 16.57
C ASP A 446 6.91 2.16 17.21
N GLU A 447 8.04 2.21 16.50
CA GLU A 447 9.27 2.88 16.94
C GLU A 447 9.05 4.39 17.14
N MET A 448 8.42 5.07 16.18
CA MET A 448 8.15 6.52 16.24
C MET A 448 7.19 6.90 17.39
N THR A 449 6.29 5.99 17.76
CA THR A 449 5.24 6.25 18.75
C THR A 449 5.54 5.70 20.14
N ALA A 450 6.62 4.94 20.32
CA ALA A 450 7.00 4.32 21.59
C ALA A 450 7.26 5.33 22.73
N ASN A 451 7.79 6.52 22.43
CA ASN A 451 8.18 7.52 23.44
C ASN A 451 7.57 8.89 23.14
N PRO A 452 6.26 9.08 23.33
CA PRO A 452 5.61 10.37 23.08
C PRO A 452 6.11 11.43 24.07
N ILE A 453 6.38 12.64 23.58
CA ILE A 453 6.70 13.78 24.44
C ILE A 453 5.50 14.03 25.36
N LYS A 454 5.72 13.98 26.68
CA LYS A 454 4.68 14.28 27.67
C LYS A 454 4.20 15.72 27.47
N LYS A 455 2.90 15.91 27.29
CA LYS A 455 2.31 17.26 27.18
C LYS A 455 2.52 18.00 28.49
N GLN A 456 2.85 19.29 28.41
CA GLN A 456 3.27 20.13 29.53
C GLN A 456 2.17 20.40 30.58
N ASN A 457 1.00 19.77 30.48
CA ASN A 457 -0.16 19.99 31.36
C ASN A 457 -0.27 18.99 32.53
N ASP A 458 0.63 18.02 32.66
CA ASP A 458 0.67 17.12 33.83
C ASP A 458 1.61 17.65 34.93
N LYS A 459 1.35 18.89 35.38
CA LYS A 459 1.89 19.40 36.65
C LYS A 459 0.71 19.70 37.58
N HIS A 460 0.39 18.74 38.43
CA HIS A 460 -0.30 18.99 39.69
C HIS A 460 0.72 19.11 40.82
#